data_AF-A0A1F3SKD1-F1
#
_entry.id   AF-A0A1F3SKD1-F1
#
_cell.length_a   1.000
_cell.length_b   1.000
_cell.length_c   1.000
_cell.angle_alpha   90.00
_cell.angle_beta   90.00
_cell.angle_gamma   90.00
#
_symmetry.space_group_name_H-M   'P 1'
#
loop_
_entity.id
_entity.type
_entity.pdbx_description
1 polymer ?
#
loop_
_entity_poly.entity_id
_entity_poly.type
_entity_poly.pdbx_seq_one_letter_code
_entity_poly.pdbx_strand_id
1 'polypeptide(L)'
;MKLAKTLYLAAISCLLGLATVSANETTWESGQSSPTLFFYELKMALMEMGSPLPETPSEFSRSLVSLENNKSGEIAKSKFEDNYNKFLKLNALFLKLDDFTADYGNKIVKYIRDDQTLTGYHLHLLSKIFIAYHLMGYRTQEFVFVYGAGHTQQAVQFVDLANMAKTKENLMWLASGANMYDKFFRAYDIYYTKEAKLRRILKHIFKTSAHTKELAQDLQEMVKNSLGKEKRKELQRFVGFYLRERENLAKVAATDAELKSIMETIDGNPSLNNIAKGTKIRLRGYSLIDGLANLGESIVYGLSKFFGNMAGSIRWRRGYLENNMAVVEEIRGQLKPLDILFEKTPFALTDTFIPGHFGHAAIWLGSEEELKELGMWDHPSIVPYQDQIRMGKSIVEALRPGVQMNSVRGFSNIDHLAILRIPKIFEDKQEIPDVYTRITKYIGGDYDFNFDIATTDRIVCSELPYHAFGKIKFPTKPRMGRDTIEPDLVAEVNYYDNSPIEFRYYVESFAKTNIQRLKEQDLGARLGFEVNKERSTADDLKYDRVKTTCRTVLRKNTRFAHGSRTTDKRNTITERVCTTKREAIVYKAPDLLAQDISIE
;
A
#
# COMPACT_ATOMS: atom_id res chain seq x y z
N MET A 1 19.66 32.10 -14.96
CA MET A 1 19.57 31.48 -13.61
C MET A 1 18.14 31.26 -13.12
N LYS A 2 17.25 32.27 -13.11
CA LYS A 2 15.82 32.06 -12.73
C LYS A 2 15.09 31.05 -13.64
N LEU A 3 15.24 31.18 -14.98
CA LEU A 3 14.63 30.24 -15.94
C LEU A 3 15.10 28.78 -15.78
N ALA A 4 16.39 28.58 -15.50
CA ALA A 4 16.96 27.25 -15.25
C ALA A 4 16.46 26.65 -13.93
N LYS A 5 16.24 27.48 -12.90
CA LYS A 5 15.65 27.06 -11.62
C LYS A 5 14.17 26.69 -11.77
N THR A 6 13.42 27.42 -12.60
CA THR A 6 12.01 27.11 -12.93
C THR A 6 11.87 25.86 -13.79
N LEU A 7 12.75 25.65 -14.78
CA LEU A 7 12.77 24.44 -15.60
C LEU A 7 13.25 23.20 -14.81
N TYR A 8 14.18 23.37 -13.87
CA TYR A 8 14.63 22.32 -12.96
C TYR A 8 13.54 21.92 -11.96
N LEU A 9 12.81 22.90 -11.39
CA LEU A 9 11.64 22.63 -10.54
C LEU A 9 10.49 21.99 -11.33
N ALA A 10 10.22 22.44 -12.56
CA ALA A 10 9.20 21.84 -13.42
C ALA A 10 9.54 20.40 -13.84
N ALA A 11 10.81 20.10 -14.14
CA ALA A 11 11.27 18.76 -14.45
C ALA A 11 11.20 17.80 -13.24
N ILE A 12 11.47 18.31 -12.03
CA ILE A 12 11.37 17.55 -10.77
C ILE A 12 9.90 17.33 -10.37
N SER A 13 9.03 18.34 -10.52
CA SER A 13 7.59 18.21 -10.37
C SER A 13 7.00 17.13 -11.29
N CYS A 14 7.51 17.05 -12.52
CA CYS A 14 7.14 16.10 -13.56
C CYS A 14 7.61 14.65 -13.27
N LEU A 15 8.75 14.48 -12.58
CA LEU A 15 9.28 13.18 -12.14
C LEU A 15 8.70 12.68 -10.80
N LEU A 16 8.10 13.56 -9.97
CA LEU A 16 7.75 13.27 -8.57
C LEU A 16 6.27 13.24 -8.19
N GLY A 17 5.33 13.38 -9.13
CA GLY A 17 3.91 13.39 -8.76
C GLY A 17 3.38 14.71 -8.19
N LEU A 18 3.98 15.89 -8.49
CA LEU A 18 3.62 17.18 -7.86
C LEU A 18 3.14 18.28 -8.83
N ALA A 19 1.82 18.53 -8.90
CA ALA A 19 1.31 19.81 -9.39
C ALA A 19 1.47 20.87 -8.29
N THR A 20 1.76 22.12 -8.65
CA THR A 20 1.74 23.25 -7.72
C THR A 20 0.32 23.46 -7.20
N VAL A 21 0.02 22.91 -6.02
CA VAL A 21 -1.18 23.26 -5.26
C VAL A 21 -1.07 24.73 -4.90
N SER A 22 -1.93 25.57 -5.45
CA SER A 22 -2.01 26.97 -5.05
C SER A 22 -2.40 27.02 -3.57
N ALA A 23 -1.70 27.84 -2.78
CA ALA A 23 -1.81 27.89 -1.32
C ALA A 23 -3.16 28.41 -0.78
N ASN A 24 -4.22 28.50 -1.60
CA ASN A 24 -5.49 29.14 -1.24
C ASN A 24 -6.70 28.19 -1.05
N GLU A 25 -6.55 26.87 -1.11
CA GLU A 25 -7.69 25.93 -0.98
C GLU A 25 -7.49 24.81 0.06
N THR A 26 -6.80 25.05 1.18
CA THR A 26 -6.48 24.01 2.18
C THR A 26 -6.84 24.38 3.62
N THR A 27 -8.01 24.96 3.86
CA THR A 27 -8.59 24.98 5.22
C THR A 27 -9.88 24.17 5.26
N TRP A 28 -9.81 22.99 5.87
CA TRP A 28 -10.96 22.23 6.35
C TRP A 28 -11.32 22.75 7.75
N GLU A 29 -12.62 23.01 7.99
CA GLU A 29 -13.20 23.63 9.19
C GLU A 29 -13.06 22.82 10.50
N SER A 30 -12.32 21.70 10.52
CA SER A 30 -12.13 20.87 11.72
C SER A 30 -10.71 20.83 12.29
N GLY A 31 -9.73 21.54 11.71
CA GLY A 31 -8.37 21.62 12.27
C GLY A 31 -7.54 20.32 12.22
N GLN A 32 -8.06 19.24 11.63
CA GLN A 32 -7.34 17.96 11.48
C GLN A 32 -6.80 17.80 10.04
N SER A 33 -5.49 17.61 9.89
CA SER A 33 -4.88 17.26 8.60
C SER A 33 -5.13 15.79 8.26
N SER A 34 -5.47 15.49 7.01
CA SER A 34 -5.59 14.09 6.58
C SER A 34 -4.20 13.41 6.61
N PRO A 35 -4.10 12.08 6.86
CA PRO A 35 -2.81 11.39 6.84
C PRO A 35 -2.00 11.64 5.56
N THR A 36 -2.68 11.72 4.40
CA THR A 36 -2.04 12.05 3.11
C THR A 36 -1.40 13.44 3.14
N LEU A 37 -2.11 14.44 3.65
CA LEU A 37 -1.61 15.81 3.79
C LEU A 37 -0.42 15.87 4.77
N PHE A 38 -0.49 15.16 5.89
CA PHE A 38 0.62 15.06 6.84
C PHE A 38 1.91 14.55 6.19
N PHE A 39 1.85 13.45 5.42
CA PHE A 39 3.03 12.92 4.73
C PHE A 39 3.57 13.86 3.64
N TYR A 40 2.69 14.66 3.03
CA TYR A 40 3.09 15.69 2.08
C TYR A 40 3.83 16.84 2.78
N GLU A 41 3.22 17.42 3.82
CA GLU A 41 3.82 18.51 4.61
C GLU A 41 5.15 18.08 5.22
N LEU A 42 5.23 16.85 5.73
CA LEU A 42 6.47 16.25 6.23
C LEU A 42 7.56 16.26 5.16
N LYS A 43 7.27 15.76 3.95
CA LYS A 43 8.24 15.71 2.86
C LYS A 43 8.71 17.13 2.47
N MET A 44 7.78 18.07 2.36
CA MET A 44 8.10 19.47 2.02
C MET A 44 8.97 20.11 3.09
N ALA A 45 8.61 19.94 4.37
CA ALA A 45 9.41 20.44 5.48
C ALA A 45 10.83 19.87 5.45
N LEU A 46 11.02 18.58 5.13
CA LEU A 46 12.35 17.96 5.04
C LEU A 46 13.17 18.43 3.84
N MET A 47 12.54 18.84 2.74
CA MET A 47 13.22 19.41 1.58
C MET A 47 13.82 20.79 1.90
N GLU A 48 13.23 21.55 2.80
CA GLU A 48 13.71 22.89 3.21
C GLU A 48 14.90 22.85 4.17
N MET A 49 15.20 21.70 4.79
CA MET A 49 16.10 21.61 5.95
C MET A 49 17.56 21.33 5.61
N GLY A 50 17.90 20.97 4.38
CA GLY A 50 19.26 20.62 4.02
C GLY A 50 19.43 20.29 2.54
N SER A 51 20.60 19.72 2.22
CA SER A 51 20.98 19.25 0.88
C SER A 51 19.83 18.49 0.20
N PRO A 52 19.69 18.51 -1.14
CA PRO A 52 18.64 17.78 -1.83
C PRO A 52 18.54 16.35 -1.29
N LEU A 53 17.32 15.90 -0.99
CA LEU A 53 17.10 14.52 -0.59
C LEU A 53 17.57 13.64 -1.75
N PRO A 54 18.39 12.59 -1.51
CA PRO A 54 18.81 11.71 -2.58
C PRO A 54 17.58 11.08 -3.23
N GLU A 55 17.47 11.22 -4.54
CA GLU A 55 16.35 10.69 -5.32
C GLU A 55 16.60 9.21 -5.64
N THR A 56 17.86 8.78 -5.60
CA THR A 56 18.26 7.39 -5.82
C THR A 56 19.13 6.83 -4.69
N PRO A 57 19.17 5.50 -4.50
CA PRO A 57 20.01 4.84 -3.49
C PRO A 57 21.49 4.96 -3.80
N SER A 58 21.85 5.08 -5.08
CA SER A 58 23.23 5.35 -5.49
C SER A 58 23.68 6.75 -5.06
N GLU A 59 22.76 7.71 -5.03
CA GLU A 59 23.00 9.05 -4.46
C GLU A 59 23.00 8.98 -2.94
N PHE A 60 22.16 8.16 -2.32
CA PHE A 60 22.14 7.94 -0.88
C PHE A 60 23.44 7.31 -0.36
N SER A 61 23.91 6.23 -0.97
CA SER A 61 25.19 5.60 -0.61
C SER A 61 26.36 6.56 -0.86
N ARG A 62 26.34 7.31 -1.98
CA ARG A 62 27.35 8.34 -2.25
C ARG A 62 27.27 9.50 -1.28
N SER A 63 26.06 9.90 -0.85
CA SER A 63 25.87 10.99 0.10
C SER A 63 26.26 10.56 1.51
N LEU A 64 25.95 9.34 1.94
CA LEU A 64 26.43 8.77 3.21
C LEU A 64 27.96 8.65 3.23
N VAL A 65 28.55 8.07 2.19
CA VAL A 65 30.02 7.97 2.06
C VAL A 65 30.64 9.36 1.95
N SER A 66 29.97 10.32 1.31
CA SER A 66 30.40 11.72 1.29
C SER A 66 30.26 12.38 2.65
N LEU A 67 29.20 12.13 3.41
CA LEU A 67 28.98 12.66 4.76
C LEU A 67 30.00 12.09 5.74
N GLU A 68 30.38 10.82 5.55
CA GLU A 68 31.39 10.11 6.33
C GLU A 68 32.81 10.60 6.00
N ASN A 69 33.11 10.86 4.72
CA ASN A 69 34.46 11.24 4.27
C ASN A 69 34.71 12.76 4.19
N ASN A 70 33.67 13.56 3.97
CA ASN A 70 33.76 15.00 3.71
C ASN A 70 32.67 15.71 4.52
N LYS A 71 33.07 16.49 5.52
CA LYS A 71 32.19 17.41 6.28
C LYS A 71 31.70 18.58 5.41
N SER A 72 31.33 18.35 4.15
CA SER A 72 30.90 19.34 3.18
C SER A 72 29.45 19.04 2.77
N GLY A 73 28.51 19.54 3.57
CA GLY A 73 27.06 19.49 3.31
C GLY A 73 26.40 20.77 3.81
N GLU A 74 25.12 21.01 3.50
CA GLU A 74 24.45 22.25 3.96
C GLU A 74 24.46 22.41 5.49
N ILE A 75 24.27 21.32 6.23
CA ILE A 75 24.39 21.34 7.71
C ILE A 75 25.82 21.73 8.11
N ALA A 76 26.85 21.15 7.49
CA ALA A 76 28.24 21.48 7.83
C ALA A 76 28.68 22.88 7.39
N LYS A 77 27.98 23.50 6.43
CA LYS A 77 28.24 24.87 5.94
C LYS A 77 27.47 25.95 6.70
N SER A 78 26.43 25.60 7.46
CA SER A 78 25.60 26.54 8.25
C SER A 78 26.23 26.89 9.59
N LYS A 79 25.80 28.00 10.19
CA LYS A 79 26.13 28.32 11.59
C LYS A 79 25.38 27.36 12.53
N PHE A 80 25.93 27.18 13.73
CA PHE A 80 25.31 26.36 14.78
C PHE A 80 23.84 26.73 15.01
N GLU A 81 23.53 28.03 15.09
CA GLU A 81 22.16 28.52 15.34
C GLU A 81 21.15 28.09 14.26
N ASP A 82 21.55 28.11 12.99
CA ASP A 82 20.68 27.64 11.90
C ASP A 82 20.42 26.13 12.02
N ASN A 83 21.48 25.37 12.37
CA ASN A 83 21.38 23.92 12.55
C ASN A 83 20.56 23.55 13.78
N TYR A 84 20.64 24.34 14.86
CA TYR A 84 19.83 24.17 16.05
C TYR A 84 18.34 24.31 15.73
N ASN A 85 17.94 25.36 15.02
CA ASN A 85 16.55 25.55 14.60
C ASN A 85 16.05 24.41 13.68
N LYS A 86 16.91 23.95 12.76
CA LYS A 86 16.63 22.75 11.94
C LYS A 86 16.49 21.49 12.79
N PHE A 87 17.34 21.29 13.79
CA PHE A 87 17.29 20.16 14.70
C PHE A 87 15.96 20.14 15.48
N LEU A 88 15.51 21.28 16.02
CA LEU A 88 14.22 21.36 16.73
C LEU A 88 13.04 21.01 15.83
N LYS A 89 12.97 21.61 14.63
CA LYS A 89 11.92 21.30 13.65
C LYS A 89 11.94 19.81 13.27
N LEU A 90 13.12 19.21 13.14
CA LEU A 90 13.27 17.80 12.76
C LEU A 90 12.78 16.88 13.87
N ASN A 91 13.14 17.15 15.13
CA ASN A 91 12.68 16.34 16.26
C ASN A 91 11.17 16.44 16.46
N ALA A 92 10.59 17.64 16.32
CA ALA A 92 9.15 17.82 16.40
C ALA A 92 8.41 16.99 15.33
N LEU A 93 8.90 17.02 14.09
CA LEU A 93 8.34 16.23 12.99
C LEU A 93 8.51 14.72 13.23
N PHE A 94 9.65 14.27 13.76
CA PHE A 94 9.88 12.85 14.04
C PHE A 94 8.99 12.35 15.18
N LEU A 95 8.73 13.19 16.19
CA LEU A 95 7.82 12.86 17.27
C LEU A 95 6.39 12.66 16.72
N LYS A 96 5.88 13.61 15.92
CA LYS A 96 4.56 13.48 15.28
C LYS A 96 4.45 12.22 14.42
N LEU A 97 5.46 11.94 13.59
CA LEU A 97 5.50 10.73 12.77
C LEU A 97 5.48 9.45 13.62
N ASP A 98 6.22 9.44 14.72
CA ASP A 98 6.37 8.27 15.59
C ASP A 98 5.12 7.99 16.41
N ASP A 99 4.44 9.03 16.90
CA ASP A 99 3.16 8.89 17.59
C ASP A 99 2.08 8.35 16.64
N PHE A 100 1.98 8.92 15.43
CA PHE A 100 1.11 8.39 14.37
C PHE A 100 1.42 6.92 14.06
N THR A 101 2.71 6.61 13.89
CA THR A 101 3.18 5.28 13.51
C THR A 101 2.93 4.26 14.61
N ALA A 102 3.08 4.65 15.87
CA ALA A 102 2.79 3.80 17.01
C ALA A 102 1.29 3.49 17.13
N ASP A 103 0.43 4.50 17.04
CA ASP A 103 -1.02 4.32 17.11
C ASP A 103 -1.52 3.45 15.95
N TYR A 104 -1.21 3.85 14.71
CA TYR A 104 -1.63 3.12 13.51
C TYR A 104 -1.10 1.69 13.50
N GLY A 105 0.16 1.48 13.90
CA GLY A 105 0.76 0.15 13.94
C GLY A 105 0.10 -0.78 14.94
N ASN A 106 -0.25 -0.29 16.14
CA ASN A 106 -0.99 -1.07 17.13
C ASN A 106 -2.42 -1.39 16.65
N LYS A 107 -3.09 -0.45 15.99
CA LYS A 107 -4.40 -0.67 15.36
C LYS A 107 -4.34 -1.74 14.27
N ILE A 108 -3.34 -1.69 13.39
CA ILE A 108 -3.14 -2.71 12.34
C ILE A 108 -2.84 -4.09 12.94
N VAL A 109 -2.02 -4.17 13.99
CA VAL A 109 -1.77 -5.44 14.70
C VAL A 109 -3.07 -6.01 15.27
N LYS A 110 -3.92 -5.18 15.90
CA LYS A 110 -5.22 -5.60 16.40
C LYS A 110 -6.14 -6.06 15.27
N TYR A 111 -6.26 -5.26 14.22
CA TYR A 111 -7.11 -5.54 13.05
C TYR A 111 -6.75 -6.88 12.39
N ILE A 112 -5.44 -7.17 12.25
CA ILE A 112 -4.97 -8.46 11.75
C ILE A 112 -5.32 -9.62 12.70
N ARG A 113 -5.19 -9.42 14.02
CA ARG A 113 -5.52 -10.46 15.02
C ARG A 113 -7.02 -10.75 15.10
N ASP A 114 -7.85 -9.79 14.73
CA ASP A 114 -9.31 -9.93 14.59
C ASP A 114 -9.72 -10.57 13.24
N ASP A 115 -8.77 -11.22 12.56
CA ASP A 115 -8.91 -11.91 11.26
C ASP A 115 -9.49 -11.03 10.15
N GLN A 116 -9.26 -9.71 10.23
CA GLN A 116 -9.66 -8.77 9.19
C GLN A 116 -8.56 -8.64 8.13
N THR A 117 -8.96 -8.63 6.85
CA THR A 117 -8.04 -8.40 5.73
C THR A 117 -7.75 -6.91 5.54
N LEU A 118 -6.47 -6.57 5.41
CA LEU A 118 -6.02 -5.20 5.15
C LEU A 118 -6.45 -4.74 3.76
N THR A 119 -7.11 -3.58 3.66
CA THR A 119 -7.50 -2.97 2.39
C THR A 119 -6.30 -2.32 1.69
N GLY A 120 -6.49 -1.93 0.42
CA GLY A 120 -5.49 -1.14 -0.33
C GLY A 120 -5.08 0.16 0.37
N TYR A 121 -6.00 0.81 1.10
CA TYR A 121 -5.71 2.01 1.87
C TYR A 121 -4.72 1.72 3.00
N HIS A 122 -4.93 0.62 3.74
CA HIS A 122 -4.02 0.23 4.81
C HIS A 122 -2.59 -0.01 4.30
N LEU A 123 -2.46 -0.70 3.17
CA LEU A 123 -1.18 -0.99 2.52
C LEU A 123 -0.49 0.29 2.02
N HIS A 124 -1.27 1.21 1.45
CA HIS A 124 -0.76 2.51 1.02
C HIS A 124 -0.17 3.30 2.20
N LEU A 125 -0.88 3.35 3.33
CA LEU A 125 -0.45 4.08 4.51
C LEU A 125 0.82 3.47 5.14
N LEU A 126 0.92 2.14 5.19
CA LEU A 126 2.14 1.44 5.59
C LEU A 126 3.34 1.82 4.71
N SER A 127 3.13 1.93 3.39
CA SER A 127 4.16 2.39 2.46
C SER A 127 4.59 3.84 2.73
N LYS A 128 3.65 4.73 3.07
CA LYS A 128 3.94 6.15 3.38
C LYS A 128 4.74 6.30 4.68
N ILE A 129 4.34 5.59 5.74
CA ILE A 129 5.09 5.52 7.01
C ILE A 129 6.53 5.10 6.75
N PHE A 130 6.73 4.07 5.93
CA PHE A 130 8.05 3.57 5.63
C PHE A 130 8.95 4.61 4.96
N ILE A 131 8.43 5.26 3.90
CA ILE A 131 9.14 6.33 3.19
C ILE A 131 9.46 7.48 4.16
N ALA A 132 8.51 7.86 5.01
CA ALA A 132 8.71 8.88 6.01
C ALA A 132 9.85 8.53 6.99
N TYR A 133 9.88 7.30 7.53
CA TYR A 133 10.97 6.86 8.40
C TYR A 133 12.33 6.84 7.70
N HIS A 134 12.37 6.48 6.42
CA HIS A 134 13.59 6.57 5.63
C HIS A 134 14.09 8.02 5.54
N LEU A 135 13.23 8.95 5.14
CA LEU A 135 13.58 10.37 4.99
C LEU A 135 13.98 11.01 6.33
N MET A 136 13.22 10.73 7.40
CA MET A 136 13.52 11.20 8.75
C MET A 136 14.84 10.62 9.28
N GLY A 137 15.06 9.33 9.04
CA GLY A 137 16.31 8.64 9.37
C GLY A 137 17.50 9.31 8.69
N TYR A 138 17.41 9.53 7.38
CA TYR A 138 18.46 10.19 6.60
C TYR A 138 18.79 11.59 7.14
N ARG A 139 17.77 12.44 7.34
CA ARG A 139 17.98 13.79 7.88
C ARG A 139 18.58 13.77 9.28
N THR A 140 18.15 12.85 10.12
CA THR A 140 18.71 12.70 11.47
C THR A 140 20.17 12.24 11.43
N GLN A 141 20.53 11.38 10.47
CA GLN A 141 21.92 10.93 10.28
C GLN A 141 22.86 12.08 9.91
N GLU A 142 22.44 13.08 9.13
CA GLU A 142 23.28 14.23 8.80
C GLU A 142 23.80 14.92 10.09
N PHE A 143 22.93 15.10 11.10
CA PHE A 143 23.33 15.63 12.41
C PHE A 143 24.29 14.70 13.16
N VAL A 144 24.03 13.39 13.16
CA VAL A 144 24.89 12.39 13.81
C VAL A 144 26.30 12.39 13.20
N PHE A 145 26.42 12.57 11.88
CA PHE A 145 27.73 12.61 11.23
C PHE A 145 28.47 13.94 11.45
N VAL A 146 27.79 15.07 11.24
CA VAL A 146 28.41 16.40 11.35
C VAL A 146 28.93 16.65 12.76
N TYR A 147 28.10 16.39 13.77
CA TYR A 147 28.45 16.66 15.17
C TYR A 147 29.21 15.51 15.84
N GLY A 148 29.21 14.31 15.23
CA GLY A 148 29.88 13.13 15.78
C GLY A 148 31.39 13.04 15.53
N ALA A 149 31.93 13.85 14.62
CA ALA A 149 33.28 13.70 14.07
C ALA A 149 34.47 14.06 14.99
N GLY A 150 34.30 13.90 16.31
CA GLY A 150 35.34 13.99 17.34
C GLY A 150 35.20 12.96 18.46
N HIS A 151 34.17 12.09 18.42
CA HIS A 151 33.86 11.15 19.51
C HIS A 151 34.60 9.81 19.42
N THR A 152 35.39 9.59 18.37
CA THR A 152 36.03 8.31 18.08
C THR A 152 37.29 8.02 18.89
N GLN A 153 38.01 9.02 19.44
CA GLN A 153 39.27 8.75 20.18
C GLN A 153 39.59 9.61 21.42
N GLN A 154 38.96 10.78 21.66
CA GLN A 154 39.24 11.60 22.86
C GLN A 154 37.97 11.80 23.72
N ALA A 155 37.79 10.93 24.70
CA ALA A 155 36.63 10.91 25.59
C ALA A 155 36.77 11.79 26.86
N VAL A 156 37.72 12.73 26.89
CA VAL A 156 38.06 13.44 28.13
C VAL A 156 37.13 14.64 28.39
N GLN A 157 36.48 15.22 27.36
CA GLN A 157 35.65 16.43 27.49
C GLN A 157 34.39 16.36 26.63
N PHE A 158 33.54 15.33 26.82
CA PHE A 158 32.23 15.30 26.16
C PHE A 158 31.30 16.42 26.67
N VAL A 159 31.38 16.70 27.97
CA VAL A 159 30.80 17.89 28.61
C VAL A 159 31.95 18.73 29.13
N ASP A 160 32.05 19.96 28.63
CA ASP A 160 33.01 20.97 29.05
C ASP A 160 32.27 22.26 29.36
N LEU A 161 32.12 22.57 30.65
CA LEU A 161 31.43 23.78 31.12
C LEU A 161 32.19 25.06 30.77
N ALA A 162 33.49 24.97 30.48
CA ALA A 162 34.28 26.09 29.99
C ALA A 162 34.10 26.30 28.47
N ASN A 163 33.65 25.28 27.74
CA ASN A 163 33.40 25.34 26.30
C ASN A 163 31.96 24.92 25.95
N MET A 164 31.02 25.81 26.28
CA MET A 164 29.60 25.55 26.06
C MET A 164 29.21 25.40 24.58
N ALA A 165 29.92 26.05 23.66
CA ALA A 165 29.70 25.86 22.23
C ALA A 165 29.93 24.39 21.84
N LYS A 166 31.08 23.81 22.27
CA LYS A 166 31.38 22.41 21.98
C LYS A 166 30.48 21.44 22.72
N THR A 167 30.12 21.75 23.96
CA THR A 167 29.16 20.97 24.74
C THR A 167 27.80 20.90 24.05
N LYS A 168 27.27 22.02 23.53
CA LYS A 168 26.00 22.05 22.80
C LYS A 168 26.05 21.21 21.52
N GLU A 169 27.13 21.26 20.76
CA GLU A 169 27.35 20.37 19.60
C GLU A 169 27.31 18.88 19.98
N ASN A 170 28.04 18.51 21.03
CA ASN A 170 28.12 17.14 21.54
C ASN A 170 26.76 16.63 22.03
N LEU A 171 26.00 17.47 22.72
CA LEU A 171 24.66 17.14 23.20
C LEU A 171 23.65 17.04 22.06
N MET A 172 23.77 17.87 21.01
CA MET A 172 22.93 17.73 19.82
C MET A 172 23.21 16.41 19.09
N TRP A 173 24.48 16.00 18.96
CA TRP A 173 24.84 14.67 18.47
C TRP A 173 24.17 13.55 19.29
N LEU A 174 24.26 13.64 20.63
CA LEU A 174 23.68 12.64 21.53
C LEU A 174 22.16 12.59 21.41
N ALA A 175 21.50 13.75 21.36
CA ALA A 175 20.07 13.87 21.20
C ALA A 175 19.60 13.25 19.87
N SER A 176 20.24 13.59 18.76
CA SER A 176 19.94 13.00 17.44
C SER A 176 20.14 11.48 17.43
N GLY A 177 21.25 10.99 17.99
CA GLY A 177 21.55 9.56 18.05
C GLY A 177 20.58 8.77 18.94
N ALA A 178 20.26 9.32 20.12
CA ALA A 178 19.31 8.71 21.05
C ALA A 178 17.88 8.71 20.48
N ASN A 179 17.45 9.80 19.83
CA ASN A 179 16.15 9.88 19.17
C ASN A 179 16.07 8.87 18.03
N MET A 180 17.04 8.85 17.12
CA MET A 180 17.07 7.89 16.03
C MET A 180 17.00 6.44 16.53
N TYR A 181 17.76 6.10 17.57
CA TYR A 181 17.72 4.79 18.22
C TYR A 181 16.32 4.45 18.74
N ASP A 182 15.72 5.36 19.51
CA ASP A 182 14.41 5.16 20.14
C ASP A 182 13.31 4.95 19.11
N LYS A 183 13.23 5.83 18.10
CA LYS A 183 12.19 5.84 17.06
C LYS A 183 12.29 4.58 16.19
N PHE A 184 13.51 4.21 15.79
CA PHE A 184 13.72 2.96 15.05
C PHE A 184 13.43 1.71 15.87
N PHE A 185 13.77 1.71 17.16
CA PHE A 185 13.46 0.58 18.03
C PHE A 185 11.95 0.39 18.19
N ARG A 186 11.20 1.47 18.46
CA ARG A 186 9.74 1.42 18.61
C ARG A 186 9.04 0.98 17.32
N ALA A 187 9.43 1.55 16.18
CA ALA A 187 8.91 1.12 14.88
C ALA A 187 9.25 -0.35 14.58
N TYR A 188 10.50 -0.78 14.81
CA TYR A 188 10.91 -2.18 14.62
C TYR A 188 10.10 -3.14 15.50
N ASP A 189 9.86 -2.80 16.77
CA ASP A 189 9.06 -3.62 17.67
C ASP A 189 7.63 -3.78 17.14
N ILE A 190 6.94 -2.66 16.89
CA ILE A 190 5.54 -2.69 16.48
C ILE A 190 5.34 -3.43 15.15
N TYR A 191 6.15 -3.11 14.13
CA TYR A 191 5.90 -3.56 12.77
C TYR A 191 6.59 -4.88 12.41
N TYR A 192 7.63 -5.27 13.14
CA TYR A 192 8.44 -6.44 12.81
C TYR A 192 8.36 -7.57 13.85
N THR A 193 8.15 -7.24 15.14
CA THR A 193 8.17 -8.24 16.22
C THR A 193 6.78 -8.65 16.68
N LYS A 194 5.81 -7.72 16.79
CA LYS A 194 4.49 -7.99 17.39
C LYS A 194 3.59 -8.93 16.60
N GLU A 195 3.67 -8.92 15.27
CA GLU A 195 2.81 -9.72 14.40
C GLU A 195 3.55 -10.24 13.14
N ALA A 196 3.51 -11.55 12.91
CA ALA A 196 4.23 -12.19 11.80
C ALA A 196 3.54 -11.97 10.45
N LYS A 197 2.21 -11.85 10.40
CA LYS A 197 1.48 -11.50 9.16
C LYS A 197 1.82 -10.07 8.73
N LEU A 198 1.85 -9.10 9.65
CA LEU A 198 2.27 -7.72 9.38
C LEU A 198 3.71 -7.64 8.86
N ARG A 199 4.66 -8.32 9.51
CA ARG A 199 6.06 -8.37 9.05
C ARG A 199 6.18 -8.87 7.61
N ARG A 200 5.42 -9.92 7.24
CA ARG A 200 5.41 -10.47 5.87
C ARG A 200 4.86 -9.46 4.88
N ILE A 201 3.70 -8.85 5.17
CA ILE A 201 3.08 -7.81 4.35
C ILE A 201 4.08 -6.67 4.05
N LEU A 202 4.77 -6.17 5.06
CA LEU A 202 5.78 -5.11 4.86
C LEU A 202 6.91 -5.55 3.92
N LYS A 203 7.41 -6.78 4.06
CA LYS A 203 8.44 -7.31 3.15
C LYS A 203 7.97 -7.35 1.69
N HIS A 204 6.70 -7.60 1.44
CA HIS A 204 6.14 -7.59 0.09
C HIS A 204 5.97 -6.17 -0.45
N ILE A 205 5.50 -5.21 0.38
CA ILE A 205 5.47 -3.77 0.06
C ILE A 205 6.83 -3.30 -0.44
N PHE A 206 7.91 -3.81 0.14
CA PHE A 206 9.27 -3.46 -0.25
C PHE A 206 9.80 -4.16 -1.49
N LYS A 207 9.15 -5.22 -1.99
CA LYS A 207 9.60 -5.86 -3.24
C LYS A 207 8.95 -5.26 -4.48
N THR A 208 8.02 -4.32 -4.30
CA THR A 208 7.03 -3.94 -5.31
C THR A 208 7.51 -3.08 -6.47
N SER A 209 8.58 -2.33 -6.25
CA SER A 209 9.25 -1.63 -7.34
C SER A 209 10.74 -1.60 -7.05
N ALA A 210 11.56 -1.47 -8.09
CA ALA A 210 13.01 -1.33 -7.93
C ALA A 210 13.35 -0.22 -6.92
N HIS A 211 12.68 0.94 -7.05
CA HIS A 211 12.86 2.07 -6.15
C HIS A 211 12.46 1.78 -4.69
N THR A 212 11.30 1.13 -4.45
CA THR A 212 10.87 0.81 -3.06
C THR A 212 11.72 -0.26 -2.41
N LYS A 213 12.26 -1.19 -3.21
CA LYS A 213 13.22 -2.21 -2.75
C LYS A 213 14.51 -1.59 -2.27
N GLU A 214 15.02 -0.62 -3.00
CA GLU A 214 16.27 0.02 -2.64
C GLU A 214 16.12 0.93 -1.41
N LEU A 215 15.07 1.76 -1.35
CA LEU A 215 14.70 2.52 -0.14
C LEU A 215 14.60 1.60 1.09
N ALA A 216 14.13 0.37 0.88
CA ALA A 216 14.00 -0.58 1.96
C ALA A 216 15.31 -1.21 2.42
N GLN A 217 16.27 -1.38 1.52
CA GLN A 217 17.62 -1.78 1.87
C GLN A 217 18.31 -0.69 2.67
N ASP A 218 18.19 0.57 2.24
CA ASP A 218 18.75 1.73 2.92
C ASP A 218 18.20 1.87 4.34
N LEU A 219 16.87 1.81 4.51
CA LEU A 219 16.27 1.88 5.84
C LEU A 219 16.65 0.68 6.72
N GLN A 220 16.75 -0.52 6.17
CA GLN A 220 17.24 -1.69 6.92
C GLN A 220 18.68 -1.50 7.41
N GLU A 221 19.54 -0.92 6.57
CA GLU A 221 20.91 -0.60 6.95
C GLU A 221 20.96 0.49 8.02
N MET A 222 20.18 1.57 7.88
CA MET A 222 20.06 2.61 8.91
C MET A 222 19.59 2.02 10.25
N VAL A 223 18.58 1.14 10.24
CA VAL A 223 18.08 0.46 11.44
C VAL A 223 19.15 -0.44 12.05
N LYS A 224 19.82 -1.26 11.23
CA LYS A 224 20.90 -2.16 11.68
C LYS A 224 22.06 -1.39 12.29
N ASN A 225 22.47 -0.29 11.69
CA ASN A 225 23.57 0.55 12.16
C ASN A 225 23.19 1.28 13.45
N SER A 226 21.95 1.80 13.54
CA SER A 226 21.48 2.53 14.72
C SER A 226 21.23 1.63 15.93
N LEU A 227 20.61 0.46 15.72
CA LEU A 227 20.31 -0.52 16.77
C LEU A 227 21.46 -1.52 17.01
N GLY A 228 22.56 -1.38 16.27
CA GLY A 228 23.73 -2.24 16.31
C GLY A 228 24.44 -2.28 17.67
N LYS A 229 25.26 -3.31 17.90
CA LYS A 229 25.99 -3.47 19.17
C LYS A 229 26.97 -2.31 19.42
N GLU A 230 27.73 -1.90 18.40
CA GLU A 230 28.74 -0.86 18.55
C GLU A 230 28.13 0.52 18.79
N LYS A 231 27.13 0.92 17.97
CA LYS A 231 26.39 2.16 18.19
C LYS A 231 25.69 2.21 19.56
N ARG A 232 25.14 1.10 20.04
CA ARG A 232 24.55 1.04 21.40
C ARG A 232 25.57 1.27 22.50
N LYS A 233 26.77 0.67 22.40
CA LYS A 233 27.84 0.90 23.38
C LYS A 233 28.30 2.36 23.35
N GLU A 234 28.40 2.93 22.15
CA GLU A 234 28.73 4.34 21.96
C GLU A 234 27.68 5.23 22.65
N LEU A 235 26.40 5.09 22.31
CA LEU A 235 25.31 5.84 22.94
C LEU A 235 25.28 5.61 24.46
N GLN A 236 25.41 4.37 24.93
CA GLN A 236 25.46 4.07 26.37
C GLN A 236 26.57 4.85 27.09
N ARG A 237 27.77 4.89 26.50
CA ARG A 237 28.92 5.62 27.06
C ARG A 237 28.60 7.11 27.20
N PHE A 238 28.07 7.72 26.14
CA PHE A 238 27.84 9.16 26.10
C PHE A 238 26.59 9.62 26.86
N VAL A 239 25.54 8.80 26.90
CA VAL A 239 24.44 8.95 27.86
C VAL A 239 25.01 8.90 29.28
N GLY A 240 25.95 8.00 29.57
CA GLY A 240 26.62 7.94 30.87
C GLY A 240 27.39 9.23 31.22
N PHE A 241 28.06 9.88 30.26
CA PHE A 241 28.69 11.19 30.48
C PHE A 241 27.65 12.28 30.74
N TYR A 242 26.60 12.34 29.92
CA TYR A 242 25.52 13.30 30.08
C TYR A 242 24.84 13.19 31.45
N LEU A 243 24.46 11.97 31.85
CA LEU A 243 23.77 11.73 33.12
C LEU A 243 24.61 12.12 34.35
N ARG A 244 25.95 11.99 34.27
CA ARG A 244 26.85 12.43 35.36
C ARG A 244 26.90 13.95 35.51
N GLU A 245 26.83 14.69 34.41
CA GLU A 245 26.92 16.16 34.40
C GLU A 245 25.55 16.85 34.32
N ARG A 246 24.45 16.07 34.33
CA ARG A 246 23.09 16.57 34.10
C ARG A 246 22.70 17.71 35.04
N GLU A 247 23.05 17.63 36.32
CA GLU A 247 22.76 18.68 37.31
C GLU A 247 23.58 19.95 37.08
N ASN A 248 24.85 19.81 36.68
CA ASN A 248 25.71 20.96 36.38
C ASN A 248 25.26 21.67 35.10
N LEU A 249 24.91 20.88 34.07
CA LEU A 249 24.31 21.39 32.84
C LEU A 249 22.96 22.09 33.09
N ALA A 250 22.12 21.56 33.98
CA ALA A 250 20.85 22.17 34.33
C ALA A 250 21.00 23.57 34.93
N LYS A 251 22.06 23.82 35.72
CA LYS A 251 22.37 25.16 36.26
C LYS A 251 22.69 26.16 35.15
N VAL A 252 23.45 25.73 34.12
CA VAL A 252 23.77 26.58 32.95
C VAL A 252 22.52 26.77 32.07
N ALA A 253 21.72 25.72 31.90
CA ALA A 253 20.49 25.73 31.09
C ALA A 253 19.41 26.66 31.66
N ALA A 254 19.51 27.07 32.93
CA ALA A 254 18.62 28.07 33.51
C ALA A 254 18.68 29.42 32.78
N THR A 255 19.83 29.73 32.14
CA THR A 255 20.06 30.97 31.39
C THR A 255 20.40 30.75 29.91
N ASP A 256 20.61 29.51 29.48
CA ASP A 256 20.87 29.14 28.07
C ASP A 256 19.69 28.33 27.52
N ALA A 257 18.84 28.99 26.73
CA ALA A 257 17.64 28.38 26.14
C ALA A 257 17.95 27.26 25.14
N GLU A 258 19.05 27.37 24.38
CA GLU A 258 19.47 26.34 23.43
C GLU A 258 19.87 25.06 24.17
N LEU A 259 20.69 25.19 25.20
CA LEU A 259 21.11 24.07 26.04
C LEU A 259 19.90 23.41 26.69
N LYS A 260 18.97 24.21 27.23
CA LYS A 260 17.75 23.71 27.86
C LYS A 260 16.94 22.84 26.91
N SER A 261 16.70 23.29 25.68
CA SER A 261 15.91 22.54 24.70
C SER A 261 16.58 21.24 24.24
N ILE A 262 17.91 21.26 24.06
CA ILE A 262 18.66 20.03 23.73
C ILE A 262 18.57 19.04 24.91
N MET A 263 18.70 19.51 26.15
CA MET A 263 18.55 18.66 27.34
C MET A 263 17.14 18.08 27.45
N GLU A 264 16.10 18.88 27.24
CA GLU A 264 14.70 18.42 27.23
C GLU A 264 14.47 17.34 26.16
N THR A 265 15.12 17.47 25.00
CA THR A 265 15.07 16.45 23.94
C THR A 265 15.71 15.13 24.38
N ILE A 266 16.86 15.18 25.07
CA ILE A 266 17.55 13.98 25.57
C ILE A 266 16.74 13.33 26.69
N ASP A 267 16.31 14.12 27.67
CA ASP A 267 15.59 13.67 28.86
C ASP A 267 14.19 13.15 28.54
N GLY A 268 13.52 13.74 27.54
CA GLY A 268 12.23 13.30 27.04
C GLY A 268 12.28 11.99 26.25
N ASN A 269 13.47 11.45 25.94
CA ASN A 269 13.61 10.23 25.16
C ASN A 269 13.23 8.98 25.99
N PRO A 270 12.17 8.22 25.62
CA PRO A 270 11.71 7.07 26.40
C PRO A 270 12.75 5.94 26.50
N SER A 271 13.65 5.84 25.53
CA SER A 271 14.71 4.83 25.50
C SER A 271 15.96 5.23 26.28
N LEU A 272 16.06 6.45 26.84
CA LEU A 272 17.27 6.92 27.53
C LEU A 272 17.72 5.96 28.65
N ASN A 273 16.78 5.50 29.47
CA ASN A 273 17.04 4.53 30.53
C ASN A 273 17.51 3.17 30.00
N ASN A 274 16.96 2.73 28.87
CA ASN A 274 17.34 1.47 28.23
C ASN A 274 18.74 1.56 27.61
N ILE A 275 19.08 2.71 27.02
CA ILE A 275 20.40 3.01 26.49
C ILE A 275 21.43 3.03 27.64
N ALA A 276 21.15 3.76 28.73
CA ALA A 276 22.03 3.87 29.89
C ALA A 276 22.35 2.50 30.51
N LYS A 277 21.35 1.62 30.63
CA LYS A 277 21.49 0.25 31.15
C LYS A 277 22.16 -0.72 30.18
N GLY A 278 22.35 -0.34 28.91
CA GLY A 278 22.90 -1.22 27.88
C GLY A 278 21.98 -2.40 27.57
N THR A 279 20.66 -2.19 27.63
CA THR A 279 19.65 -3.25 27.43
C THR A 279 19.87 -3.94 26.08
N LYS A 280 20.05 -5.27 26.11
CA LYS A 280 20.25 -6.07 24.90
C LYS A 280 18.95 -6.20 24.11
N ILE A 281 18.81 -5.41 23.05
CA ILE A 281 17.88 -5.68 21.94
C ILE A 281 18.35 -6.94 21.20
N ARG A 282 17.44 -7.92 21.08
CA ARG A 282 17.54 -9.05 20.15
C ARG A 282 16.90 -8.64 18.82
N LEU A 283 17.70 -8.13 17.89
CA LEU A 283 17.29 -8.05 16.49
C LEU A 283 17.21 -9.49 15.96
N ARG A 284 16.00 -10.03 15.84
CA ARG A 284 15.82 -11.40 15.34
C ARG A 284 16.10 -11.37 13.83
N GLY A 285 17.06 -12.19 13.40
CA GLY A 285 17.28 -12.51 12.00
C GLY A 285 16.14 -13.39 11.50
N TYR A 286 14.98 -12.81 11.23
CA TYR A 286 13.80 -13.52 10.73
C TYR A 286 14.01 -14.16 9.34
N SER A 287 15.21 -14.06 8.75
CA SER A 287 15.55 -14.62 7.44
C SER A 287 15.44 -16.15 7.35
N LEU A 288 15.69 -16.90 8.43
CA LEU A 288 15.67 -18.38 8.41
C LEU A 288 14.25 -18.98 8.40
N ILE A 289 13.38 -18.51 9.29
CA ILE A 289 11.98 -18.99 9.38
C ILE A 289 11.16 -18.45 8.20
N ASP A 290 11.37 -17.18 7.84
CA ASP A 290 10.70 -16.60 6.67
C ASP A 290 11.28 -17.19 5.35
N GLY A 291 12.51 -17.72 5.35
CA GLY A 291 13.12 -18.41 4.21
C GLY A 291 12.45 -19.74 3.86
N LEU A 292 12.01 -20.51 4.87
CA LEU A 292 11.23 -21.74 4.66
C LEU A 292 9.81 -21.46 4.17
N ALA A 293 9.18 -20.39 4.67
CA ALA A 293 7.93 -19.89 4.12
C ALA A 293 8.11 -19.52 2.64
N ASN A 294 9.09 -18.65 2.32
CA ASN A 294 9.43 -18.23 0.95
C ASN A 294 9.78 -19.40 0.02
N LEU A 295 10.34 -20.51 0.52
CA LEU A 295 10.64 -21.69 -0.29
C LEU A 295 9.35 -22.35 -0.79
N GLY A 296 8.38 -22.57 0.10
CA GLY A 296 7.04 -23.05 -0.28
C GLY A 296 6.36 -22.10 -1.27
N GLU A 297 6.47 -20.79 -1.06
CA GLU A 297 5.93 -19.78 -1.96
C GLU A 297 6.62 -19.78 -3.33
N SER A 298 7.94 -19.93 -3.38
CA SER A 298 8.72 -19.94 -4.62
C SER A 298 8.47 -21.20 -5.47
N ILE A 299 8.15 -22.33 -4.83
CA ILE A 299 7.81 -23.58 -5.51
C ILE A 299 6.38 -23.50 -6.07
N VAL A 300 5.41 -23.04 -5.28
CA VAL A 300 4.04 -22.80 -5.74
C VAL A 300 4.02 -21.71 -6.82
N TYR A 301 4.83 -20.65 -6.67
CA TYR A 301 5.06 -19.63 -7.69
C TYR A 301 5.68 -20.17 -8.96
N GLY A 302 6.74 -20.98 -8.84
CA GLY A 302 7.40 -21.59 -9.98
C GLY A 302 6.45 -22.48 -10.77
N LEU A 303 5.63 -23.26 -10.08
CA LEU A 303 4.61 -24.11 -10.69
C LEU A 303 3.47 -23.27 -11.29
N SER A 304 2.92 -22.29 -10.56
CA SER A 304 1.82 -21.45 -11.04
C SER A 304 2.24 -20.53 -12.19
N LYS A 305 3.47 -20.03 -12.19
CA LYS A 305 4.07 -19.26 -13.29
C LYS A 305 4.33 -20.16 -14.51
N PHE A 306 4.83 -21.37 -14.31
CA PHE A 306 5.05 -22.33 -15.40
C PHE A 306 3.71 -22.75 -16.04
N PHE A 307 2.74 -23.15 -15.22
CA PHE A 307 1.39 -23.51 -15.67
C PHE A 307 0.64 -22.30 -16.25
N GLY A 308 0.71 -21.12 -15.64
CA GLY A 308 0.05 -19.90 -16.12
C GLY A 308 0.63 -19.36 -17.44
N ASN A 309 1.95 -19.48 -17.64
CA ASN A 309 2.59 -19.14 -18.92
C ASN A 309 2.25 -20.13 -20.02
N MET A 310 2.23 -21.43 -19.71
CA MET A 310 1.80 -22.47 -20.66
C MET A 310 0.31 -22.38 -20.99
N ALA A 311 -0.53 -22.13 -19.99
CA ALA A 311 -1.98 -22.05 -20.16
C ALA A 311 -2.38 -20.80 -20.95
N GLY A 312 -1.87 -19.62 -20.59
CA GLY A 312 -2.36 -18.38 -21.23
C GLY A 312 -1.94 -18.19 -22.68
N SER A 313 -0.89 -18.87 -23.18
CA SER A 313 -0.49 -18.78 -24.59
C SER A 313 -1.46 -19.54 -25.51
N ILE A 314 -2.26 -20.43 -24.93
CA ILE A 314 -3.26 -21.21 -25.63
C ILE A 314 -4.56 -20.39 -25.68
N ARG A 315 -4.79 -19.76 -26.83
CA ARG A 315 -6.07 -19.17 -27.21
C ARG A 315 -6.57 -19.90 -28.46
N TRP A 316 -7.73 -20.53 -28.38
CA TRP A 316 -8.28 -21.31 -29.49
C TRP A 316 -8.91 -20.44 -30.59
N ARG A 317 -9.32 -19.21 -30.25
CA ARG A 317 -9.87 -18.24 -31.20
C ARG A 317 -9.65 -16.80 -30.74
N ARG A 318 -10.17 -15.86 -31.53
CA ARG A 318 -10.37 -14.47 -31.13
C ARG A 318 -11.76 -14.28 -30.49
N GLY A 319 -11.87 -13.23 -29.67
CA GLY A 319 -13.12 -12.81 -29.05
C GLY A 319 -14.14 -12.36 -30.08
N TYR A 320 -15.42 -12.55 -29.78
CA TYR A 320 -16.50 -12.19 -30.69
C TYR A 320 -16.74 -10.68 -30.76
N LEU A 321 -16.32 -9.93 -29.74
CA LEU A 321 -16.40 -8.46 -29.72
C LEU A 321 -15.19 -7.79 -30.40
N GLU A 322 -14.14 -8.57 -30.74
CA GLU A 322 -12.92 -8.03 -31.32
C GLU A 322 -13.20 -7.34 -32.66
N ASN A 323 -12.69 -6.12 -32.83
CA ASN A 323 -12.84 -5.30 -34.05
C ASN A 323 -14.28 -4.93 -34.42
N ASN A 324 -15.27 -5.15 -33.54
CA ASN A 324 -16.60 -4.60 -33.75
C ASN A 324 -16.63 -3.13 -33.33
N MET A 325 -16.38 -2.23 -34.29
CA MET A 325 -16.26 -0.79 -34.00
C MET A 325 -17.54 -0.18 -33.39
N ALA A 326 -18.73 -0.69 -33.75
CA ALA A 326 -19.97 -0.22 -33.14
C ALA A 326 -20.02 -0.54 -31.65
N VAL A 327 -19.63 -1.75 -31.25
CA VAL A 327 -19.53 -2.15 -29.84
C VAL A 327 -18.42 -1.38 -29.13
N VAL A 328 -17.27 -1.15 -29.78
CA VAL A 328 -16.17 -0.37 -29.19
C VAL A 328 -16.59 1.06 -28.88
N GLU A 329 -17.29 1.73 -29.80
CA GLU A 329 -17.81 3.09 -29.55
C GLU A 329 -18.95 3.08 -28.52
N GLU A 330 -19.81 2.05 -28.51
CA GLU A 330 -20.82 1.87 -27.47
C GLU A 330 -20.18 1.75 -26.09
N ILE A 331 -19.15 0.89 -25.94
CA ILE A 331 -18.39 0.74 -24.69
C ILE A 331 -17.78 2.07 -24.30
N ARG A 332 -17.09 2.76 -25.23
CA ARG A 332 -16.49 4.08 -24.96
C ARG A 332 -17.53 5.08 -24.45
N GLY A 333 -18.74 5.09 -25.03
CA GLY A 333 -19.82 5.99 -24.61
C GLY A 333 -20.39 5.69 -23.21
N GLN A 334 -20.17 4.50 -22.66
CA GLN A 334 -20.59 4.14 -21.29
C GLN A 334 -19.52 4.49 -20.23
N LEU A 335 -18.25 4.48 -20.64
CA LEU A 335 -17.12 4.67 -19.73
C LEU A 335 -17.12 6.08 -19.14
N LYS A 336 -16.81 6.14 -17.84
CA LYS A 336 -16.42 7.35 -17.12
C LYS A 336 -15.18 7.05 -16.30
N PRO A 337 -14.40 8.07 -15.91
CA PRO A 337 -13.18 7.88 -15.13
C PRO A 337 -13.40 6.96 -13.93
N LEU A 338 -12.43 6.10 -13.68
CA LEU A 338 -12.41 5.14 -12.57
C LEU A 338 -13.48 4.04 -12.62
N ASP A 339 -14.11 3.81 -13.78
CA ASP A 339 -14.91 2.62 -14.00
C ASP A 339 -14.06 1.34 -13.94
N ILE A 340 -14.64 0.28 -13.37
CA ILE A 340 -14.06 -1.06 -13.33
C ILE A 340 -14.66 -1.89 -14.45
N LEU A 341 -13.80 -2.42 -15.33
CA LEU A 341 -14.17 -3.29 -16.43
C LEU A 341 -13.91 -4.74 -16.04
N PHE A 342 -14.84 -5.62 -16.33
CA PHE A 342 -14.70 -7.06 -16.15
C PHE A 342 -14.88 -7.76 -17.49
N GLU A 343 -13.99 -8.69 -17.82
CA GLU A 343 -14.07 -9.43 -19.08
C GLU A 343 -14.16 -10.94 -18.87
N LYS A 344 -14.73 -11.60 -19.87
CA LYS A 344 -14.68 -13.05 -20.03
C LYS A 344 -14.05 -13.43 -21.37
N THR A 345 -13.10 -14.36 -21.32
CA THR A 345 -12.43 -14.93 -22.50
C THR A 345 -12.50 -16.47 -22.48
N PRO A 346 -13.68 -17.09 -22.68
CA PRO A 346 -13.85 -18.56 -22.61
C PRO A 346 -12.94 -19.35 -23.55
N PHE A 347 -12.39 -18.68 -24.57
CA PHE A 347 -11.47 -19.20 -25.56
C PHE A 347 -9.99 -19.09 -25.18
N ALA A 348 -9.67 -18.55 -24.01
CA ALA A 348 -8.34 -18.57 -23.42
C ALA A 348 -8.31 -19.62 -22.30
N LEU A 349 -7.31 -20.50 -22.31
CA LEU A 349 -7.21 -21.56 -21.31
C LEU A 349 -7.06 -21.00 -19.87
N THR A 350 -6.55 -19.78 -19.71
CA THR A 350 -6.50 -19.07 -18.41
C THR A 350 -7.87 -18.81 -17.79
N ASP A 351 -8.90 -18.52 -18.60
CA ASP A 351 -10.28 -18.29 -18.12
C ASP A 351 -10.87 -19.56 -17.48
N THR A 352 -10.41 -20.75 -17.89
CA THR A 352 -10.84 -22.04 -17.32
C THR A 352 -10.23 -22.30 -15.94
N PHE A 353 -9.08 -21.70 -15.64
CA PHE A 353 -8.38 -21.86 -14.36
C PHE A 353 -8.76 -20.80 -13.33
N ILE A 354 -9.33 -19.67 -13.76
CA ILE A 354 -9.85 -18.63 -12.87
C ILE A 354 -11.30 -19.01 -12.52
N PRO A 355 -11.57 -19.38 -11.27
CA PRO A 355 -12.91 -19.78 -10.86
C PRO A 355 -13.84 -18.57 -10.87
N GLY A 356 -15.03 -18.75 -11.44
CA GLY A 356 -16.04 -17.72 -11.55
C GLY A 356 -16.49 -17.48 -12.99
N HIS A 357 -17.27 -16.41 -13.19
CA HIS A 357 -17.73 -15.95 -14.48
C HIS A 357 -16.66 -15.12 -15.18
N PHE A 358 -16.09 -14.11 -14.52
CA PHE A 358 -15.08 -13.23 -15.09
C PHE A 358 -13.66 -13.76 -14.86
N GLY A 359 -12.88 -13.74 -15.94
CA GLY A 359 -11.47 -14.13 -15.93
C GLY A 359 -10.52 -12.96 -15.68
N HIS A 360 -10.97 -11.71 -15.85
CA HIS A 360 -10.07 -10.55 -15.77
C HIS A 360 -10.80 -9.26 -15.40
N ALA A 361 -10.05 -8.31 -14.82
CA ALA A 361 -10.53 -7.00 -14.43
C ALA A 361 -9.52 -5.90 -14.79
N ALA A 362 -10.02 -4.71 -15.12
CA ALA A 362 -9.25 -3.54 -15.52
C ALA A 362 -9.91 -2.24 -15.03
N ILE A 363 -9.19 -1.11 -15.13
CA ILE A 363 -9.69 0.20 -14.71
C ILE A 363 -9.59 1.19 -15.88
N TRP A 364 -10.64 1.97 -16.11
CA TRP A 364 -10.59 3.12 -17.01
C TRP A 364 -10.04 4.36 -16.28
N LEU A 365 -8.94 4.93 -16.76
CA LEU A 365 -8.37 6.15 -16.19
C LEU A 365 -9.17 7.40 -16.56
N GLY A 366 -9.67 7.47 -17.79
CA GLY A 366 -10.21 8.70 -18.35
C GLY A 366 -9.58 9.07 -19.70
N SER A 367 -10.32 9.80 -20.54
CA SER A 367 -9.76 10.53 -21.67
C SER A 367 -8.99 11.77 -21.20
N GLU A 368 -8.27 12.43 -22.11
CA GLU A 368 -7.60 13.69 -21.80
C GLU A 368 -8.60 14.75 -21.32
N GLU A 369 -9.77 14.83 -21.95
CA GLU A 369 -10.84 15.77 -21.60
C GLU A 369 -11.39 15.49 -20.20
N GLU A 370 -11.68 14.22 -19.90
CA GLU A 370 -12.19 13.82 -18.59
C GLU A 370 -11.16 14.08 -17.48
N LEU A 371 -9.89 13.81 -17.74
CA LEU A 371 -8.81 14.05 -16.77
C LEU A 371 -8.56 15.55 -16.55
N LYS A 372 -8.76 16.40 -17.57
CA LYS A 372 -8.71 17.85 -17.41
C LYS A 372 -9.88 18.35 -16.56
N GLU A 373 -11.08 17.85 -16.79
CA GLU A 373 -12.27 18.20 -16.00
C GLU A 373 -12.09 17.81 -14.52
N LEU A 374 -11.45 16.67 -14.26
CA LEU A 374 -11.11 16.23 -12.90
C LEU A 374 -9.90 16.94 -12.27
N GLY A 375 -9.22 17.84 -13.00
CA GLY A 375 -7.98 18.48 -12.53
C GLY A 375 -6.78 17.53 -12.40
N MET A 376 -6.89 16.33 -12.98
CA MET A 376 -5.88 15.27 -12.90
C MET A 376 -4.90 15.26 -14.07
N TRP A 377 -5.18 15.99 -15.16
CA TRP A 377 -4.34 15.98 -16.36
C TRP A 377 -2.87 16.35 -16.09
N ASP A 378 -2.67 17.42 -15.33
CA ASP A 378 -1.34 17.90 -14.94
C ASP A 378 -0.87 17.30 -13.60
N HIS A 379 -1.68 16.43 -12.99
CA HIS A 379 -1.28 15.72 -11.78
C HIS A 379 -0.16 14.73 -12.14
N PRO A 380 1.00 14.72 -11.45
CA PRO A 380 2.12 13.98 -12.02
C PRO A 380 2.14 12.47 -11.78
N SER A 381 1.06 11.93 -11.20
CA SER A 381 0.71 10.51 -11.38
C SER A 381 0.24 10.19 -12.80
N ILE A 382 -0.27 11.18 -13.55
CA ILE A 382 -0.80 11.09 -14.92
C ILE A 382 0.20 11.59 -15.95
N VAL A 383 0.99 12.62 -15.63
CA VAL A 383 1.95 13.25 -16.57
C VAL A 383 2.82 12.24 -17.34
N PRO A 384 3.39 11.17 -16.72
CA PRO A 384 4.18 10.16 -17.45
C PRO A 384 3.40 9.38 -18.52
N TYR A 385 2.07 9.45 -18.52
CA TYR A 385 1.18 8.63 -19.33
C TYR A 385 0.33 9.45 -20.32
N GLN A 386 0.46 10.78 -20.35
CA GLN A 386 -0.34 11.67 -21.21
C GLN A 386 -0.30 11.27 -22.69
N ASP A 387 0.86 10.90 -23.22
CA ASP A 387 0.99 10.49 -24.63
C ASP A 387 0.24 9.17 -24.91
N GLN A 388 0.26 8.23 -23.98
CA GLN A 388 -0.51 6.99 -24.10
C GLN A 388 -2.01 7.27 -24.05
N ILE A 389 -2.45 8.17 -23.16
CA ILE A 389 -3.85 8.60 -23.03
C ILE A 389 -4.32 9.30 -24.33
N ARG A 390 -3.50 10.18 -24.92
CA ARG A 390 -3.77 10.80 -26.23
C ARG A 390 -3.92 9.79 -27.35
N MET A 391 -3.17 8.69 -27.30
CA MET A 391 -3.32 7.56 -28.22
C MET A 391 -4.55 6.69 -27.92
N GLY A 392 -5.39 7.09 -26.96
CA GLY A 392 -6.60 6.38 -26.54
C GLY A 392 -6.33 5.16 -25.66
N LYS A 393 -5.12 5.02 -25.11
CA LYS A 393 -4.76 3.93 -24.19
C LYS A 393 -5.03 4.32 -22.75
N SER A 394 -6.29 4.28 -22.33
CA SER A 394 -6.68 4.68 -20.97
C SER A 394 -7.24 3.53 -20.12
N ILE A 395 -7.19 2.28 -20.60
CA ILE A 395 -7.51 1.09 -19.77
C ILE A 395 -6.20 0.61 -19.13
N VAL A 396 -6.13 0.59 -17.80
CA VAL A 396 -5.02 -0.01 -17.05
C VAL A 396 -5.41 -1.43 -16.67
N GLU A 397 -4.57 -2.38 -17.06
CA GLU A 397 -4.80 -3.80 -16.80
C GLU A 397 -3.50 -4.52 -16.43
N ALA A 398 -3.59 -5.48 -15.50
CA ALA A 398 -2.48 -6.38 -15.18
C ALA A 398 -2.56 -7.59 -16.11
N LEU A 399 -1.65 -7.68 -17.08
CA LEU A 399 -1.54 -8.82 -17.99
C LEU A 399 -0.22 -9.54 -17.76
N ARG A 400 -0.06 -10.77 -18.29
CA ARG A 400 1.16 -11.57 -18.08
C ARG A 400 2.50 -10.86 -18.32
N PRO A 401 2.65 -9.99 -19.35
CA PRO A 401 3.89 -9.23 -19.54
C PRO A 401 4.15 -8.14 -18.48
N GLY A 402 3.14 -7.80 -17.68
CA GLY A 402 3.14 -6.73 -16.70
C GLY A 402 1.87 -5.89 -16.75
N VAL A 403 1.77 -4.93 -15.84
CA VAL A 403 0.69 -3.94 -15.86
C VAL A 403 0.93 -2.93 -16.97
N GLN A 404 -0.06 -2.76 -17.85
CA GLN A 404 0.07 -1.91 -19.03
C GLN A 404 -1.18 -1.08 -19.29
N MET A 405 -1.04 -0.10 -20.18
CA MET A 405 -2.14 0.72 -20.67
C MET A 405 -2.58 0.26 -22.07
N ASN A 406 -3.88 0.08 -22.25
CA ASN A 406 -4.48 -0.41 -23.47
C ASN A 406 -5.66 0.47 -23.91
N SER A 407 -6.02 0.37 -25.18
CA SER A 407 -7.19 1.05 -25.75
C SER A 407 -8.44 0.19 -25.58
N VAL A 408 -9.63 0.81 -25.63
CA VAL A 408 -10.92 0.08 -25.66
C VAL A 408 -10.93 -0.97 -26.78
N ARG A 409 -10.41 -0.61 -27.96
CA ARG A 409 -10.27 -1.55 -29.07
C ARG A 409 -9.32 -2.70 -28.76
N GLY A 410 -8.16 -2.41 -28.15
CA GLY A 410 -7.20 -3.45 -27.77
C GLY A 410 -7.71 -4.38 -26.69
N PHE A 411 -8.56 -3.89 -25.79
CA PHE A 411 -9.26 -4.65 -24.75
C PHE A 411 -10.45 -5.44 -25.31
N SER A 412 -11.01 -5.07 -26.47
CA SER A 412 -12.21 -5.70 -27.05
C SER A 412 -12.05 -7.14 -27.54
N ASN A 413 -10.85 -7.74 -27.45
CA ASN A 413 -10.63 -9.14 -27.82
C ASN A 413 -11.14 -10.11 -26.74
N ILE A 414 -12.46 -10.04 -26.51
CA ILE A 414 -13.24 -10.68 -25.45
C ILE A 414 -14.61 -11.08 -26.00
N ASP A 415 -15.35 -11.85 -25.20
CA ASP A 415 -16.75 -12.19 -25.55
C ASP A 415 -17.75 -11.45 -24.68
N HIS A 416 -17.42 -11.25 -23.40
CA HIS A 416 -18.31 -10.59 -22.44
C HIS A 416 -17.57 -9.42 -21.79
N LEU A 417 -18.27 -8.33 -21.55
CA LEU A 417 -17.78 -7.16 -20.82
C LEU A 417 -18.85 -6.65 -19.87
N ALA A 418 -18.51 -6.47 -18.59
CA ALA A 418 -19.29 -5.65 -17.66
C ALA A 418 -18.52 -4.39 -17.25
N ILE A 419 -19.27 -3.32 -16.97
CA ILE A 419 -18.75 -2.05 -16.45
C ILE A 419 -19.50 -1.77 -15.14
N LEU A 420 -18.73 -1.61 -14.05
CA LEU A 420 -19.22 -1.19 -12.75
C LEU A 420 -18.57 0.13 -12.34
N ARG A 421 -19.28 0.95 -11.58
CA ARG A 421 -18.85 2.30 -11.17
C ARG A 421 -18.97 2.51 -9.68
N ILE A 422 -18.06 3.29 -9.11
CA ILE A 422 -18.10 3.74 -7.72
C ILE A 422 -18.46 5.23 -7.73
N PRO A 423 -19.74 5.62 -7.68
CA PRO A 423 -20.13 7.03 -7.88
C PRO A 423 -19.61 7.94 -6.76
N LYS A 424 -19.61 7.46 -5.51
CA LYS A 424 -19.23 8.26 -4.33
C LYS A 424 -17.75 8.63 -4.27
N ILE A 425 -16.92 8.10 -5.16
CA ILE A 425 -15.49 8.46 -5.22
C ILE A 425 -15.28 9.95 -5.55
N PHE A 426 -16.21 10.53 -6.31
CA PHE A 426 -16.13 11.92 -6.74
C PHE A 426 -16.62 12.91 -5.67
N GLU A 427 -17.22 12.42 -4.59
CA GLU A 427 -17.63 13.25 -3.44
C GLU A 427 -16.43 13.61 -2.55
N ASP A 428 -15.40 12.75 -2.52
CA ASP A 428 -14.16 12.96 -1.77
C ASP A 428 -13.05 13.45 -2.72
N LYS A 429 -12.92 14.78 -2.84
CA LYS A 429 -11.91 15.42 -3.71
C LYS A 429 -10.47 15.01 -3.35
N GLN A 430 -10.19 14.61 -2.11
CA GLN A 430 -8.84 14.16 -1.71
C GLN A 430 -8.57 12.72 -2.13
N GLU A 431 -9.61 11.90 -2.28
CA GLU A 431 -9.47 10.49 -2.68
C GLU A 431 -9.13 10.34 -4.16
N ILE A 432 -9.60 11.25 -5.02
CA ILE A 432 -9.36 11.17 -6.48
C ILE A 432 -7.86 11.10 -6.79
N PRO A 433 -7.00 12.05 -6.38
CA PRO A 433 -5.55 11.96 -6.63
C PRO A 433 -4.90 10.70 -6.05
N ASP A 434 -5.37 10.26 -4.88
CA ASP A 434 -4.84 9.08 -4.19
C ASP A 434 -5.16 7.78 -4.96
N VAL A 435 -6.38 7.65 -5.52
CA VAL A 435 -6.78 6.52 -6.35
C VAL A 435 -5.93 6.45 -7.62
N TYR A 436 -5.79 7.58 -8.33
CA TYR A 436 -4.93 7.63 -9.52
C TYR A 436 -3.48 7.30 -9.19
N THR A 437 -2.95 7.83 -8.09
CA THR A 437 -1.58 7.51 -7.63
C THR A 437 -1.42 6.03 -7.32
N ARG A 438 -2.42 5.40 -6.68
CA ARG A 438 -2.41 3.96 -6.43
C ARG A 438 -2.48 3.14 -7.71
N ILE A 439 -3.27 3.55 -8.71
CA ILE A 439 -3.34 2.87 -10.01
C ILE A 439 -2.00 2.99 -10.75
N THR A 440 -1.47 4.20 -10.90
CA THR A 440 -0.33 4.43 -11.78
C THR A 440 0.99 3.95 -11.21
N LYS A 441 1.11 3.84 -9.87
CA LYS A 441 2.24 3.18 -9.18
C LYS A 441 2.53 1.78 -9.74
N TYR A 442 1.51 1.10 -10.25
CA TYR A 442 1.60 -0.27 -10.71
C TYR A 442 1.96 -0.40 -12.20
N ILE A 443 1.74 0.64 -13.01
CA ILE A 443 1.99 0.58 -14.45
C ILE A 443 3.48 0.31 -14.70
N GLY A 444 3.78 -0.73 -15.50
CA GLY A 444 5.13 -1.21 -15.76
C GLY A 444 5.66 -2.23 -14.74
N GLY A 445 4.89 -2.56 -13.68
CA GLY A 445 5.23 -3.61 -12.72
C GLY A 445 5.00 -5.04 -13.24
N ASP A 446 5.67 -6.03 -12.63
CA ASP A 446 5.57 -7.45 -12.99
C ASP A 446 4.20 -8.06 -12.59
N TYR A 447 3.69 -9.02 -13.39
CA TYR A 447 2.42 -9.72 -13.14
C TYR A 447 2.52 -10.79 -12.05
N ASP A 448 1.51 -10.93 -11.17
CA ASP A 448 1.48 -12.02 -10.18
C ASP A 448 0.84 -13.28 -10.72
N PHE A 449 1.57 -14.38 -10.65
CA PHE A 449 1.04 -15.69 -11.00
C PHE A 449 0.49 -16.44 -9.77
N ASN A 450 0.55 -15.86 -8.57
CA ASN A 450 0.19 -16.50 -7.30
C ASN A 450 -1.15 -16.12 -6.67
N PHE A 451 -1.83 -15.07 -7.12
CA PHE A 451 -3.14 -14.65 -6.61
C PHE A 451 -3.17 -14.34 -5.09
N ASP A 452 -2.10 -13.78 -4.54
CA ASP A 452 -2.01 -13.46 -3.11
C ASP A 452 -2.06 -11.94 -2.85
N ILE A 453 -3.15 -11.48 -2.22
CA ILE A 453 -3.46 -10.07 -1.96
C ILE A 453 -2.40 -9.39 -1.07
N ALA A 454 -1.63 -10.17 -0.29
CA ALA A 454 -0.58 -9.65 0.59
C ALA A 454 0.75 -9.40 -0.15
N THR A 455 0.92 -9.95 -1.36
CA THR A 455 2.06 -9.70 -2.25
C THR A 455 1.78 -8.45 -3.06
N THR A 456 2.25 -7.29 -2.63
CA THR A 456 2.10 -6.07 -3.42
C THR A 456 3.08 -6.01 -4.59
N ASP A 457 4.07 -6.91 -4.67
CA ASP A 457 5.17 -6.86 -5.64
C ASP A 457 4.90 -7.44 -7.00
N ARG A 458 3.75 -8.08 -7.12
CA ARG A 458 3.18 -8.56 -8.35
C ARG A 458 1.68 -8.46 -8.13
N ILE A 459 0.92 -8.10 -9.14
CA ILE A 459 -0.54 -7.97 -9.00
C ILE A 459 -1.26 -8.85 -10.00
N VAL A 460 -2.30 -9.52 -9.52
CA VAL A 460 -3.34 -10.10 -10.38
C VAL A 460 -4.30 -9.00 -10.82
N CYS A 461 -4.94 -9.18 -11.97
CA CYS A 461 -5.91 -8.24 -12.51
C CYS A 461 -7.04 -7.81 -11.55
N SER A 462 -7.47 -8.70 -10.65
CA SER A 462 -8.45 -8.41 -9.59
C SER A 462 -7.87 -7.65 -8.39
N GLU A 463 -6.55 -7.68 -8.18
CA GLU A 463 -5.87 -6.90 -7.13
C GLU A 463 -5.68 -5.44 -7.54
N LEU A 464 -5.68 -5.13 -8.84
CA LEU A 464 -5.60 -3.75 -9.31
C LEU A 464 -6.79 -2.90 -8.81
N PRO A 465 -8.07 -3.28 -9.01
CA PRO A 465 -9.20 -2.62 -8.34
C PRO A 465 -9.11 -2.63 -6.81
N TYR A 466 -8.66 -3.74 -6.21
CA TYR A 466 -8.51 -3.87 -4.76
C TYR A 466 -7.58 -2.81 -4.15
N HIS A 467 -6.43 -2.57 -4.79
CA HIS A 467 -5.49 -1.56 -4.35
C HIS A 467 -5.89 -0.15 -4.76
N ALA A 468 -6.45 0.03 -5.96
CA ALA A 468 -6.91 1.32 -6.46
C ALA A 468 -7.98 1.92 -5.56
N PHE A 469 -9.03 1.16 -5.25
CA PHE A 469 -10.18 1.60 -4.45
C PHE A 469 -10.03 1.19 -2.99
N GLY A 470 -8.90 1.56 -2.37
CA GLY A 470 -8.50 1.11 -1.04
C GLY A 470 -9.48 1.42 0.11
N LYS A 471 -10.41 2.37 -0.08
CA LYS A 471 -11.51 2.67 0.85
C LYS A 471 -12.74 1.76 0.69
N ILE A 472 -12.75 0.86 -0.29
CA ILE A 472 -13.79 -0.16 -0.47
C ILE A 472 -13.31 -1.49 0.12
N LYS A 473 -14.17 -2.14 0.90
CA LYS A 473 -13.92 -3.47 1.44
C LYS A 473 -14.43 -4.53 0.47
N PHE A 474 -13.58 -4.92 -0.48
CA PHE A 474 -13.88 -6.06 -1.33
C PHE A 474 -13.76 -7.38 -0.56
N PRO A 475 -14.65 -8.36 -0.82
CA PRO A 475 -14.57 -9.68 -0.22
C PRO A 475 -13.33 -10.45 -0.74
N THR A 476 -12.77 -11.29 0.13
CA THR A 476 -11.60 -12.12 -0.16
C THR A 476 -11.91 -13.56 0.23
N LYS A 477 -11.22 -14.54 -0.37
CA LYS A 477 -11.35 -15.96 -0.02
C LYS A 477 -10.01 -16.50 0.48
N PRO A 478 -9.98 -17.23 1.62
CA PRO A 478 -8.76 -17.87 2.06
C PRO A 478 -8.42 -19.06 1.15
N ARG A 479 -7.19 -19.11 0.61
CA ARG A 479 -6.61 -20.28 -0.05
C ARG A 479 -5.19 -20.50 0.43
N MET A 480 -4.91 -21.71 0.92
CA MET A 480 -3.58 -22.13 1.38
C MET A 480 -2.93 -21.14 2.37
N GLY A 481 -3.72 -20.54 3.26
CA GLY A 481 -3.25 -19.58 4.27
C GLY A 481 -3.10 -18.13 3.79
N ARG A 482 -3.65 -17.79 2.61
CA ARG A 482 -3.60 -16.46 1.99
C ARG A 482 -5.00 -15.96 1.66
N ASP A 483 -5.21 -14.67 1.72
CA ASP A 483 -6.43 -14.03 1.23
C ASP A 483 -6.26 -13.82 -0.29
N THR A 484 -7.20 -14.34 -1.08
CA THR A 484 -7.17 -14.30 -2.55
C THR A 484 -8.38 -13.55 -3.07
N ILE A 485 -8.23 -12.76 -4.14
CA ILE A 485 -9.31 -11.98 -4.74
C ILE A 485 -9.51 -12.37 -6.20
N GLU A 486 -10.73 -12.75 -6.53
CA GLU A 486 -11.16 -13.14 -7.88
C GLU A 486 -11.92 -11.95 -8.51
N PRO A 487 -11.93 -11.77 -9.84
CA PRO A 487 -12.70 -10.70 -10.49
C PRO A 487 -14.18 -10.69 -10.07
N ASP A 488 -14.80 -11.88 -9.95
CA ASP A 488 -16.17 -12.03 -9.46
C ASP A 488 -16.38 -11.49 -8.04
N LEU A 489 -15.38 -11.61 -7.16
CA LEU A 489 -15.44 -11.07 -5.79
C LEU A 489 -15.48 -9.54 -5.77
N VAL A 490 -14.83 -8.90 -6.73
CA VAL A 490 -14.92 -7.44 -6.91
C VAL A 490 -16.30 -7.08 -7.47
N ALA A 491 -16.75 -7.80 -8.49
CA ALA A 491 -18.02 -7.53 -9.18
C ALA A 491 -19.25 -7.76 -8.30
N GLU A 492 -19.23 -8.79 -7.44
CA GLU A 492 -20.38 -9.15 -6.61
C GLU A 492 -20.76 -8.11 -5.55
N VAL A 493 -19.84 -7.20 -5.20
CA VAL A 493 -20.13 -6.12 -4.23
C VAL A 493 -21.31 -5.28 -4.70
N ASN A 494 -21.52 -5.13 -6.01
CA ASN A 494 -22.68 -4.49 -6.61
C ASN A 494 -24.03 -5.02 -6.09
N TYR A 495 -24.08 -6.30 -5.73
CA TYR A 495 -25.32 -6.99 -5.30
C TYR A 495 -25.50 -7.00 -3.78
N TYR A 496 -24.64 -6.32 -3.02
CA TYR A 496 -24.77 -6.21 -1.58
C TYR A 496 -25.71 -5.06 -1.24
N ASP A 497 -26.50 -5.20 -0.17
CA ASP A 497 -27.26 -4.08 0.36
C ASP A 497 -26.31 -2.96 0.80
N ASN A 498 -26.65 -1.71 0.47
CA ASN A 498 -25.79 -0.53 0.68
C ASN A 498 -24.44 -0.60 -0.05
N SER A 499 -24.40 -1.27 -1.22
CA SER A 499 -23.22 -1.33 -2.08
C SER A 499 -22.67 0.07 -2.41
N PRO A 500 -21.33 0.27 -2.38
CA PRO A 500 -20.68 1.46 -2.92
C PRO A 500 -20.46 1.38 -4.44
N ILE A 501 -20.82 0.26 -5.06
CA ILE A 501 -20.61 -0.04 -6.48
C ILE A 501 -21.97 -0.19 -7.17
N GLU A 502 -22.05 0.35 -8.39
CA GLU A 502 -23.25 0.34 -9.21
C GLU A 502 -22.98 -0.23 -10.59
N PHE A 503 -23.94 -1.01 -11.09
CA PHE A 503 -23.99 -1.53 -12.45
C PHE A 503 -24.15 -0.40 -13.47
N ARG A 504 -23.37 -0.45 -14.56
CA ARG A 504 -23.50 0.49 -15.68
C ARG A 504 -23.84 -0.18 -16.99
N TYR A 505 -23.14 -1.27 -17.31
CA TYR A 505 -23.28 -1.88 -18.63
C TYR A 505 -22.87 -3.35 -18.59
N TYR A 506 -23.55 -4.20 -19.35
CA TYR A 506 -23.13 -5.57 -19.59
C TYR A 506 -23.50 -6.00 -21.02
N VAL A 507 -22.50 -6.50 -21.73
CA VAL A 507 -22.65 -7.06 -23.08
C VAL A 507 -22.03 -8.45 -23.11
N GLU A 508 -22.73 -9.40 -23.74
CA GLU A 508 -22.21 -10.73 -23.99
C GLU A 508 -22.41 -11.14 -25.44
N SER A 509 -21.50 -11.97 -25.94
CA SER A 509 -21.57 -12.50 -27.29
C SER A 509 -21.16 -13.95 -27.34
N PHE A 510 -21.99 -14.76 -28.01
CA PHE A 510 -21.74 -16.19 -28.25
C PHE A 510 -21.34 -16.47 -29.70
N ALA A 511 -21.45 -15.47 -30.58
CA ALA A 511 -21.01 -15.48 -31.97
C ALA A 511 -20.88 -14.03 -32.47
N LYS A 512 -20.06 -13.77 -33.49
CA LYS A 512 -19.85 -12.41 -34.04
C LYS A 512 -21.15 -11.67 -34.42
N THR A 513 -22.20 -12.41 -34.78
CA THR A 513 -23.53 -11.87 -35.15
C THR A 513 -24.53 -11.84 -34.00
N ASN A 514 -24.22 -12.46 -32.86
CA ASN A 514 -25.11 -12.56 -31.70
C ASN A 514 -24.47 -11.80 -30.53
N ILE A 515 -24.81 -10.53 -30.40
CA ILE A 515 -24.32 -9.63 -29.35
C ILE A 515 -25.53 -9.14 -28.57
N GLN A 516 -25.58 -9.48 -27.29
CA GLN A 516 -26.70 -9.22 -26.39
C GLN A 516 -26.28 -8.17 -25.37
N ARG A 517 -27.10 -7.12 -25.21
CA ARG A 517 -27.00 -6.20 -24.08
C ARG A 517 -27.92 -6.71 -23.00
N LEU A 518 -27.36 -6.92 -21.83
CA LEU A 518 -28.05 -7.56 -20.72
C LEU A 518 -28.21 -6.59 -19.57
N LYS A 519 -29.17 -6.88 -18.71
CA LYS A 519 -29.49 -6.07 -17.55
C LYS A 519 -28.70 -6.54 -16.34
N GLU A 520 -28.73 -5.74 -15.28
CA GLU A 520 -28.06 -6.04 -14.02
C GLU A 520 -28.44 -7.40 -13.43
N GLN A 521 -29.71 -7.81 -13.57
CA GLN A 521 -30.19 -9.09 -13.02
C GLN A 521 -29.56 -10.29 -13.74
N ASP A 522 -29.30 -10.15 -15.04
CA ASP A 522 -28.65 -11.19 -15.83
C ASP A 522 -27.21 -11.38 -15.37
N LEU A 523 -26.48 -10.27 -15.14
CA LEU A 523 -25.14 -10.33 -14.55
C LEU A 523 -25.17 -10.92 -13.14
N GLY A 524 -26.18 -10.56 -12.34
CA GLY A 524 -26.38 -11.09 -10.99
C GLY A 524 -26.51 -12.61 -11.01
N ALA A 525 -27.32 -13.14 -11.92
CA ALA A 525 -27.48 -14.57 -12.10
C ALA A 525 -26.16 -15.28 -12.49
N ARG A 526 -25.31 -14.65 -13.30
CA ARG A 526 -23.97 -15.18 -13.62
C ARG A 526 -23.05 -15.24 -12.40
N LEU A 527 -23.18 -14.28 -11.48
CA LEU A 527 -22.39 -14.17 -10.25
C LEU A 527 -23.00 -14.91 -9.05
N GLY A 528 -24.13 -15.62 -9.25
CA GLY A 528 -24.80 -16.39 -8.20
C GLY A 528 -25.74 -15.59 -7.30
N PHE A 529 -26.32 -14.52 -7.81
CA PHE A 529 -27.33 -13.69 -7.15
C PHE A 529 -28.68 -13.77 -7.86
N GLU A 530 -29.77 -13.76 -7.09
CA GLU A 530 -31.14 -13.71 -7.60
C GLU A 530 -31.87 -12.49 -7.03
N VAL A 531 -32.76 -11.88 -7.82
CA VAL A 531 -33.61 -10.78 -7.35
C VAL A 531 -34.56 -11.31 -6.28
N ASN A 532 -34.53 -10.68 -5.10
CA ASN A 532 -35.48 -10.88 -4.04
C ASN A 532 -36.69 -9.98 -4.26
N LYS A 533 -37.79 -10.55 -4.76
CA LYS A 533 -39.03 -9.81 -5.07
C LYS A 533 -39.71 -9.20 -3.83
N GLU A 534 -39.50 -9.76 -2.65
CA GLU A 534 -40.12 -9.28 -1.41
C GLU A 534 -39.40 -8.04 -0.87
N ARG A 535 -38.08 -7.96 -1.06
CA ARG A 535 -37.25 -6.82 -0.63
C ARG A 535 -37.12 -5.75 -1.71
N SER A 536 -37.42 -6.08 -2.96
CA SER A 536 -37.28 -5.16 -4.11
C SER A 536 -38.45 -4.21 -4.23
N THR A 537 -38.17 -3.00 -4.72
CA THR A 537 -39.16 -2.03 -5.19
C THR A 537 -39.05 -1.85 -6.71
N ALA A 538 -39.89 -1.00 -7.30
CA ALA A 538 -39.82 -0.69 -8.73
C ALA A 538 -38.50 -0.01 -9.13
N ASP A 539 -37.93 0.80 -8.23
CA ASP A 539 -36.75 1.63 -8.49
C ASP A 539 -35.47 1.12 -7.80
N ASP A 540 -35.60 0.16 -6.87
CA ASP A 540 -34.48 -0.38 -6.09
C ASP A 540 -34.61 -1.90 -5.97
N LEU A 541 -33.84 -2.62 -6.78
CA LEU A 541 -33.82 -4.08 -6.77
C LEU A 541 -32.87 -4.60 -5.70
N LYS A 542 -33.36 -5.55 -4.92
CA LYS A 542 -32.60 -6.25 -3.90
C LYS A 542 -32.26 -7.65 -4.35
N TYR A 543 -31.09 -8.11 -3.96
CA TYR A 543 -30.55 -9.39 -4.39
C TYR A 543 -30.20 -10.27 -3.19
N ASP A 544 -30.32 -11.57 -3.38
CA ASP A 544 -29.86 -12.58 -2.42
C ASP A 544 -28.81 -13.47 -3.08
N ARG A 545 -27.74 -13.79 -2.35
CA ARG A 545 -26.78 -14.80 -2.79
C ARG A 545 -27.42 -16.17 -2.73
N VAL A 546 -27.29 -16.91 -3.81
CA VAL A 546 -27.77 -18.28 -3.92
C VAL A 546 -26.63 -19.26 -3.62
N LYS A 547 -26.74 -20.00 -2.53
CA LYS A 547 -25.77 -21.04 -2.15
C LYS A 547 -26.41 -22.41 -2.18
N THR A 548 -26.05 -23.21 -3.18
CA THR A 548 -26.51 -24.59 -3.31
C THR A 548 -25.48 -25.56 -2.72
N THR A 549 -25.88 -26.27 -1.68
CA THR A 549 -25.07 -27.31 -1.02
C THR A 549 -25.64 -28.68 -1.34
N CYS A 550 -24.85 -29.55 -1.94
CA CYS A 550 -25.26 -30.92 -2.26
C CYS A 550 -24.54 -31.92 -1.36
N ARG A 551 -25.30 -32.86 -0.79
CA ARG A 551 -24.76 -33.99 -0.04
C ARG A 551 -25.30 -35.30 -0.61
N THR A 552 -24.46 -36.32 -0.65
CA THR A 552 -24.90 -37.67 -1.01
C THR A 552 -25.50 -38.32 0.23
N VAL A 553 -26.76 -38.73 0.14
CA VAL A 553 -27.45 -39.49 1.18
C VAL A 553 -27.68 -40.92 0.71
N LEU A 554 -27.63 -41.85 1.64
CA LEU A 554 -27.96 -43.25 1.40
C LEU A 554 -29.44 -43.47 1.74
N ARG A 555 -30.23 -43.90 0.77
CA ARG A 555 -31.65 -44.27 0.98
C ARG A 555 -31.88 -45.75 0.74
N LYS A 556 -32.76 -46.36 1.53
CA LYS A 556 -33.17 -47.76 1.34
C LYS A 556 -34.08 -47.88 0.11
N ASN A 557 -33.80 -48.87 -0.73
CA ASN A 557 -34.57 -49.18 -1.93
C ASN A 557 -35.90 -49.85 -1.54
N THR A 558 -37.02 -49.13 -1.65
CA THR A 558 -38.36 -49.64 -1.27
C THR A 558 -39.06 -50.45 -2.37
N ARG A 559 -38.47 -50.60 -3.57
CA ARG A 559 -39.10 -51.30 -4.71
C ARG A 559 -38.95 -52.83 -4.71
N PHE A 560 -38.12 -53.40 -3.84
CA PHE A 560 -37.92 -54.84 -3.71
C PHE A 560 -38.15 -55.27 -2.26
N ALA A 561 -39.40 -55.15 -1.80
CA ALA A 561 -39.80 -55.59 -0.47
C ALA A 561 -40.74 -56.79 -0.56
N HIS A 562 -40.50 -57.76 -1.44
CA HIS A 562 -41.16 -59.08 -1.39
C HIS A 562 -40.21 -60.15 -1.93
N GLY A 563 -39.57 -60.90 -1.02
CA GLY A 563 -38.97 -62.19 -1.33
C GLY A 563 -37.51 -62.38 -0.94
N SER A 564 -37.30 -63.28 0.03
CA SER A 564 -36.06 -63.99 0.37
C SER A 564 -35.04 -63.32 1.32
N ARG A 565 -34.59 -64.13 2.27
CA ARG A 565 -34.03 -63.81 3.58
C ARG A 565 -32.49 -63.87 3.57
N THR A 566 -31.85 -63.44 2.49
CA THR A 566 -30.39 -63.52 2.32
C THR A 566 -29.81 -62.25 1.70
N THR A 567 -28.87 -61.63 2.41
CA THR A 567 -28.01 -60.47 2.05
C THR A 567 -28.59 -59.05 2.19
N ASP A 568 -28.76 -58.62 3.44
CA ASP A 568 -29.23 -57.29 3.89
C ASP A 568 -28.23 -56.12 3.68
N LYS A 569 -27.30 -56.22 2.71
CA LYS A 569 -26.26 -55.20 2.45
C LYS A 569 -26.31 -54.56 1.05
N ARG A 570 -27.23 -54.95 0.17
CA ARG A 570 -27.28 -54.48 -1.24
C ARG A 570 -28.46 -53.58 -1.60
N ASN A 571 -29.24 -53.10 -0.63
CA ASN A 571 -30.48 -52.34 -0.87
C ASN A 571 -30.38 -50.85 -0.53
N THR A 572 -29.20 -50.25 -0.73
CA THR A 572 -28.97 -48.82 -0.47
C THR A 572 -28.62 -48.09 -1.76
N ILE A 573 -29.44 -47.12 -2.14
CA ILE A 573 -29.21 -46.24 -3.29
C ILE A 573 -28.57 -44.95 -2.78
N THR A 574 -27.51 -44.51 -3.44
CA THR A 574 -26.92 -43.18 -3.24
C THR A 574 -27.74 -42.13 -4.00
N GLU A 575 -28.40 -41.23 -3.27
CA GLU A 575 -29.14 -40.10 -3.82
C GLU A 575 -28.38 -38.80 -3.51
N ARG A 576 -28.15 -37.95 -4.51
CA ARG A 576 -27.54 -36.63 -4.31
C ARG A 576 -28.65 -35.63 -3.98
N VAL A 577 -28.72 -35.18 -2.73
CA VAL A 577 -29.71 -34.20 -2.27
C VAL A 577 -29.05 -32.84 -2.16
N CYS A 578 -29.61 -31.85 -2.83
CA CYS A 578 -29.15 -30.46 -2.79
C CYS A 578 -30.12 -29.58 -2.00
N THR A 579 -29.57 -28.67 -1.21
CA THR A 579 -30.31 -27.64 -0.49
C THR A 579 -29.77 -26.27 -0.90
N THR A 580 -30.66 -25.42 -1.39
CA THR A 580 -30.35 -24.05 -1.79
C THR A 580 -30.76 -23.08 -0.69
N LYS A 581 -29.81 -22.27 -0.23
CA LYS A 581 -30.05 -21.15 0.68
C LYS A 581 -29.96 -19.84 -0.09
N ARG A 582 -30.80 -18.88 0.28
CA ARG A 582 -30.78 -17.50 -0.21
C ARG A 582 -30.50 -16.59 0.96
N GLU A 583 -29.55 -15.68 0.80
CA GLU A 583 -29.10 -14.81 1.87
C GLU A 583 -28.78 -13.41 1.32
N ALA A 584 -29.39 -12.39 1.91
CA ALA A 584 -29.03 -11.01 1.68
C ALA A 584 -27.66 -10.73 2.30
N ILE A 585 -26.79 -10.06 1.55
CA ILE A 585 -25.46 -9.67 2.04
C ILE A 585 -25.46 -8.16 2.20
N VAL A 586 -25.11 -7.68 3.38
CA VAL A 586 -25.01 -6.25 3.67
C VAL A 586 -23.56 -5.81 3.56
N TYR A 587 -23.30 -4.82 2.72
CA TYR A 587 -21.98 -4.21 2.63
C TYR A 587 -21.66 -3.50 3.95
N LYS A 588 -20.47 -3.76 4.48
CA LYS A 588 -19.92 -3.08 5.66
C LYS A 588 -18.71 -2.29 5.21
N ALA A 589 -18.81 -0.96 5.29
CA ALA A 589 -17.68 -0.08 5.02
C ALA A 589 -16.46 -0.50 5.88
N PRO A 590 -15.24 -0.41 5.33
CA PRO A 590 -14.05 -0.73 6.11
C PRO A 590 -13.90 0.27 7.26
N ASP A 591 -13.41 -0.23 8.39
CA ASP A 591 -12.91 0.62 9.45
C ASP A 591 -11.59 1.25 8.96
N LEU A 592 -11.66 2.51 8.56
CA LEU A 592 -10.52 3.30 8.11
C LEU A 592 -9.80 3.81 9.37
N LEU A 593 -9.03 2.92 10.00
CA LEU A 593 -8.34 3.06 11.31
C LEU A 593 -7.59 4.40 11.55
N ALA A 594 -7.36 5.19 10.50
CA ALA A 594 -6.65 6.45 10.49
C ALA A 594 -7.55 7.71 10.53
N GLN A 595 -8.87 7.60 10.34
CA GLN A 595 -9.78 8.77 10.38
C GLN A 595 -9.92 9.39 11.78
N ASP A 596 -9.74 8.59 12.83
CA ASP A 596 -9.82 9.04 14.23
C ASP A 596 -8.45 9.35 14.86
N ILE A 597 -7.37 9.38 14.06
CA ILE A 597 -6.03 9.70 14.57
C ILE A 597 -5.86 11.21 14.54
N SER A 598 -6.02 11.85 15.70
CA SER A 598 -5.65 13.27 15.86
C SER A 598 -4.16 13.45 15.53
N ILE A 599 -3.86 14.33 14.57
CA ILE A 599 -2.49 14.75 14.18
C ILE A 599 -2.18 16.16 14.73
N GLU A 600 -2.83 16.57 15.83
CA GLU A 600 -2.58 17.87 16.49
C GLU A 600 -1.10 18.09 16.84
#